data_AF-A0A6P1UV10-F1
#
_entry.id   AF-A0A6P1UV10-F1
#
_cell.length_a   1.000
_cell.length_b   1.000
_cell.length_c   1.000
_cell.angle_alpha   90.00
_cell.angle_beta   90.00
_cell.angle_gamma   90.00
#
_symmetry.space_group_name_H-M   'P 1'
#
loop_
_entity.id
_entity.type
_entity.pdbx_description
1 polymer ?
#
loop_
_entity_poly.entity_id
_entity_poly.type
_entity_poly.pdbx_seq_one_letter_code
_entity_poly.pdbx_strand_id
1 'polypeptide(L)'
;MSSDSSLLWQVIATIIGVTLQATIAFFGWRYTAKNTRDTLDIQQLVSNRATASFIAEKRQKWIDELRADMAFYLSLSQEIIWKWDAIRTSTSQKVEQEANGDQHKAMEIAQSITDVFGQENGARDREHQERHIRIKFRLNPEESLHMQLRNYLDEIRNLLVKNQSNANPEYIMRMKSLIESATETTEKVLKEEWTRLKQEVAYPDALMRTISRPKEDI
;
A
#
# COMPACT_ATOMS: atom_id res chain seq x y z
N MET A 1 -9.23 -44.97 81.55
CA MET A 1 -8.15 -45.11 80.55
C MET A 1 -8.71 -45.20 79.11
N SER A 2 -9.70 -44.36 78.74
CA SER A 2 -10.29 -44.33 77.38
C SER A 2 -10.18 -42.95 76.69
N SER A 3 -9.60 -41.96 77.37
CA SER A 3 -9.41 -40.57 76.89
C SER A 3 -8.17 -40.43 76.00
N ASP A 4 -7.10 -41.18 76.29
CA ASP A 4 -5.82 -41.03 75.59
C ASP A 4 -5.83 -41.62 74.17
N SER A 5 -6.65 -42.65 73.92
CA SER A 5 -6.80 -43.23 72.59
C SER A 5 -7.56 -42.33 71.62
N SER A 6 -8.57 -41.59 72.09
CA SER A 6 -9.33 -40.64 71.25
C SER A 6 -8.50 -39.44 70.81
N LEU A 7 -7.61 -38.93 71.67
CA LEU A 7 -6.68 -37.85 71.34
C LEU A 7 -5.66 -38.29 70.29
N LEU A 8 -5.13 -39.51 70.42
CA LEU A 8 -4.17 -40.09 69.48
C LEU A 8 -4.77 -40.23 68.06
N TRP A 9 -6.02 -40.70 67.97
CA TRP A 9 -6.74 -40.79 66.70
C TRP A 9 -7.07 -39.43 66.08
N GLN A 10 -7.42 -38.43 66.89
CA GLN A 10 -7.65 -37.06 66.41
C GLN A 10 -6.36 -36.42 65.85
N VAL A 11 -5.23 -36.61 66.52
CA VAL A 11 -3.92 -36.11 66.05
C VAL A 11 -3.53 -36.78 64.74
N ILE A 12 -3.68 -38.10 64.62
CA ILE A 12 -3.39 -38.84 63.38
C ILE A 12 -4.29 -38.36 62.24
N ALA A 13 -5.60 -38.23 62.48
CA ALA A 13 -6.54 -37.73 61.47
C ALA A 13 -6.20 -36.30 61.02
N THR A 14 -5.77 -35.44 61.93
CA THR A 14 -5.35 -34.06 61.62
C THR A 14 -4.07 -34.03 60.78
N ILE A 15 -3.07 -34.86 61.11
CA ILE A 15 -1.83 -34.97 60.33
C ILE A 15 -2.12 -35.48 58.91
N ILE A 16 -2.98 -36.49 58.78
CA ILE A 16 -3.40 -37.00 57.46
C ILE A 16 -4.15 -35.91 56.68
N GLY A 17 -5.05 -35.16 57.33
CA GLY A 17 -5.77 -34.06 56.72
C GLY A 17 -4.84 -32.95 56.21
N VAL A 18 -3.89 -32.50 57.04
CA VAL A 18 -2.93 -31.45 56.69
C VAL A 18 -1.96 -31.91 55.60
N THR A 19 -1.47 -33.15 55.66
CA THR A 19 -0.58 -33.69 54.62
C THR A 19 -1.30 -33.86 53.28
N LEU A 20 -2.57 -34.31 53.29
CA LEU A 20 -3.40 -34.38 52.09
C LEU A 20 -3.65 -32.98 51.50
N GLN A 21 -3.98 -32.00 52.33
CA GLN A 21 -4.17 -30.61 51.90
C GLN A 21 -2.88 -30.00 51.33
N ALA A 22 -1.73 -30.20 51.98
CA ALA A 22 -0.44 -29.73 51.48
C ALA A 22 -0.07 -30.38 50.14
N THR A 23 -0.38 -31.66 49.99
CA THR A 23 -0.14 -32.41 48.74
C THR A 23 -1.03 -31.88 47.60
N ILE A 24 -2.32 -31.71 47.87
CA ILE A 24 -3.28 -31.11 46.91
C ILE A 24 -2.85 -29.70 46.52
N ALA A 25 -2.45 -28.87 47.48
CA ALA A 25 -1.98 -27.51 47.22
C ALA A 25 -0.70 -27.49 46.37
N PHE A 26 0.24 -28.38 46.66
CA PHE A 26 1.49 -28.50 45.90
C PHE A 26 1.27 -28.95 44.45
N PHE A 27 0.44 -29.98 44.23
CA PHE A 27 0.06 -30.41 42.89
C PHE A 27 -0.78 -29.36 42.16
N GLY A 28 -1.70 -28.70 42.88
CA GLY A 28 -2.50 -27.59 42.38
C GLY A 28 -1.63 -26.44 41.89
N TRP A 29 -0.64 -26.01 42.68
CA TRP A 29 0.29 -24.95 42.29
C TRP A 29 1.09 -25.32 41.04
N ARG A 30 1.60 -26.55 40.95
CA ARG A 30 2.32 -27.03 39.75
C ARG A 30 1.43 -27.05 38.52
N TYR A 31 0.19 -27.50 38.66
CA TYR A 31 -0.79 -27.52 37.57
C TYR A 31 -1.17 -26.10 37.13
N THR A 32 -1.46 -25.20 38.07
CA THR A 32 -1.74 -23.78 37.80
C THR A 32 -0.55 -23.09 37.14
N ALA A 33 0.68 -23.34 37.60
CA ALA A 33 1.88 -22.75 37.02
C ALA A 33 2.08 -23.22 35.56
N LYS A 34 1.82 -24.50 35.26
CA LYS A 34 1.85 -25.01 33.89
C LYS A 34 0.77 -24.36 33.03
N ASN A 35 -0.49 -24.37 33.49
CA ASN A 35 -1.60 -23.78 32.75
C ASN A 35 -1.41 -22.28 32.51
N THR A 36 -0.81 -21.56 33.46
CA THR A 36 -0.49 -20.13 33.31
C THR A 36 0.51 -19.92 32.18
N ARG A 37 1.56 -20.76 32.09
CA ARG A 37 2.53 -20.71 30.99
C ARG A 37 1.86 -21.02 29.65
N ASP A 38 1.11 -22.10 29.59
CA ASP A 38 0.39 -22.49 28.36
C ASP A 38 -0.61 -21.39 27.92
N THR A 39 -1.25 -20.72 28.89
CA THR A 39 -2.15 -19.58 28.62
C THR A 39 -1.39 -18.36 28.11
N LEU A 40 -0.23 -18.03 28.67
CA LEU A 40 0.61 -16.92 28.21
C LEU A 40 1.11 -17.17 26.78
N ASP A 41 1.53 -18.40 26.47
CA ASP A 41 1.97 -18.77 25.13
C ASP A 41 0.81 -18.63 24.11
N ILE A 42 -0.40 -19.08 24.48
CA ILE A 42 -1.60 -18.89 23.66
C ILE A 42 -1.92 -17.40 23.48
N GLN A 43 -1.86 -16.60 24.55
CA GLN A 43 -2.10 -15.16 24.47
C GLN A 43 -1.10 -14.46 23.55
N GLN A 44 0.18 -14.84 23.63
CA GLN A 44 1.21 -14.30 22.76
C GLN A 44 0.95 -14.67 21.29
N LEU A 45 0.59 -15.92 21.00
CA LEU A 45 0.22 -16.35 19.64
C LEU A 45 -1.00 -15.60 19.09
N VAL A 46 -2.03 -15.40 19.92
CA VAL A 46 -3.23 -14.64 19.56
C VAL A 46 -2.87 -13.18 19.29
N SER A 47 -2.05 -12.57 20.14
CA SER A 47 -1.56 -11.19 19.97
C SER A 47 -0.75 -11.02 18.69
N ASN A 48 0.18 -11.95 18.42
CA ASN A 48 0.99 -11.93 17.20
C ASN A 48 0.12 -12.07 15.94
N ARG A 49 -0.86 -12.98 15.95
CA ARG A 49 -1.82 -13.13 14.86
C ARG A 49 -2.66 -11.87 14.65
N ALA A 50 -3.20 -11.28 15.72
CA ALA A 50 -3.99 -10.06 15.62
C ALA A 50 -3.16 -8.89 15.02
N THR A 51 -1.91 -8.75 15.47
CA THR A 51 -0.98 -7.74 14.94
C THR A 51 -0.67 -7.97 13.47
N ALA A 52 -0.35 -9.22 13.08
CA ALA A 52 -0.08 -9.58 11.69
C ALA A 52 -1.30 -9.36 10.79
N SER A 53 -2.52 -9.69 11.26
CA SER A 53 -3.75 -9.42 10.53
C SER A 53 -3.99 -7.92 10.34
N PHE A 54 -3.71 -7.10 11.35
CA PHE A 54 -3.82 -5.63 11.22
C PHE A 54 -2.82 -5.09 10.20
N ILE A 55 -1.55 -5.51 10.24
CA ILE A 55 -0.52 -5.12 9.27
C ILE A 55 -0.96 -5.54 7.86
N ALA A 56 -1.42 -6.77 7.70
CA ALA A 56 -1.89 -7.30 6.42
C ALA A 56 -3.08 -6.49 5.87
N GLU A 57 -4.03 -6.08 6.72
CA GLU A 57 -5.15 -5.22 6.32
C GLU A 57 -4.66 -3.85 5.81
N LYS A 58 -3.67 -3.24 6.47
CA LYS A 58 -3.07 -1.98 6.00
C LYS A 58 -2.33 -2.15 4.69
N ARG A 59 -1.59 -3.25 4.52
CA ARG A 59 -0.90 -3.58 3.26
C ARG A 59 -1.90 -3.82 2.14
N GLN A 60 -2.98 -4.57 2.40
CA GLN A 60 -4.07 -4.78 1.43
C GLN A 60 -4.67 -3.44 0.98
N LYS A 61 -4.98 -2.56 1.93
CA LYS A 61 -5.48 -1.21 1.61
C LYS A 61 -4.50 -0.42 0.76
N TRP A 62 -3.21 -0.47 1.07
CA TRP A 62 -2.17 0.19 0.26
C TRP A 62 -2.11 -0.39 -1.17
N ILE A 63 -2.19 -1.72 -1.33
CA ILE A 63 -2.25 -2.40 -2.64
C ILE A 63 -3.45 -1.90 -3.45
N ASP A 64 -4.62 -1.86 -2.83
CA ASP A 64 -5.87 -1.49 -3.49
C ASP A 64 -5.88 -0.01 -3.90
N GLU A 65 -5.38 0.88 -3.04
CA GLU A 65 -5.22 2.29 -3.36
C GLU A 65 -4.19 2.53 -4.46
N LEU A 66 -3.04 1.82 -4.42
CA LEU A 66 -2.03 1.92 -5.48
C LEU A 66 -2.62 1.47 -6.82
N ARG A 67 -3.37 0.36 -6.84
CA ARG A 67 -4.04 -0.13 -8.05
C ARG A 67 -5.03 0.90 -8.60
N ALA A 68 -5.87 1.48 -7.75
CA ALA A 68 -6.86 2.48 -8.16
C ALA A 68 -6.20 3.75 -8.70
N ASP A 69 -5.20 4.29 -7.98
CA ASP A 69 -4.51 5.50 -8.41
C ASP A 69 -3.68 5.28 -9.67
N MET A 70 -3.05 4.11 -9.85
CA MET A 70 -2.34 3.75 -11.08
C MET A 70 -3.27 3.65 -12.28
N ALA A 71 -4.41 2.96 -12.15
CA ALA A 71 -5.39 2.85 -13.23
C ALA A 71 -5.87 4.24 -13.67
N PHE A 72 -6.20 5.10 -12.70
CA PHE A 72 -6.65 6.46 -12.97
C PHE A 72 -5.55 7.33 -13.59
N TYR A 73 -4.33 7.28 -13.06
CA TYR A 73 -3.20 8.06 -13.57
C TYR A 73 -2.88 7.70 -15.03
N LEU A 74 -2.82 6.41 -15.34
CA LEU A 74 -2.50 5.94 -16.70
C LEU A 74 -3.62 6.26 -17.69
N SER A 75 -4.89 6.06 -17.30
CA SER A 75 -6.03 6.42 -18.16
C SER A 75 -6.07 7.92 -18.43
N LEU A 76 -5.84 8.75 -17.40
CA LEU A 76 -5.84 10.20 -17.55
C LEU A 76 -4.65 10.69 -18.39
N SER A 77 -3.49 10.04 -18.27
CA SER A 77 -2.32 10.32 -19.13
C SER A 77 -2.66 10.13 -20.62
N GLN A 78 -3.36 9.02 -20.92
CA GLN A 78 -3.80 8.70 -22.27
C GLN A 78 -4.90 9.65 -22.77
N GLU A 79 -5.86 10.01 -21.91
CA GLU A 79 -6.91 10.97 -22.25
C GLU A 79 -6.32 12.33 -22.61
N ILE A 80 -5.40 12.86 -21.77
CA ILE A 80 -4.80 14.17 -21.99
C ILE A 80 -4.06 14.19 -23.34
N ILE A 81 -3.22 13.19 -23.62
CA ILE A 81 -2.44 13.20 -24.86
C ILE A 81 -3.31 13.12 -26.11
N TRP A 82 -4.37 12.29 -26.09
CA TRP A 82 -5.31 12.16 -27.19
C TRP A 82 -6.15 13.41 -27.43
N LYS A 83 -6.57 14.09 -26.36
CA LYS A 83 -7.29 15.36 -26.51
C LYS A 83 -6.42 16.45 -27.11
N TRP A 84 -5.16 16.54 -26.69
CA TRP A 84 -4.20 17.45 -27.31
C TRP A 84 -4.00 17.16 -28.80
N ASP A 85 -3.91 15.89 -29.18
CA ASP A 85 -3.80 15.49 -30.58
C ASP A 85 -5.05 15.88 -31.38
N ALA A 86 -6.24 15.55 -30.88
CA ALA A 86 -7.52 15.89 -31.51
C ALA A 86 -7.71 17.41 -31.69
N ILE A 87 -7.36 18.20 -30.68
CA ILE A 87 -7.43 19.66 -30.75
C ILE A 87 -6.51 20.19 -31.85
N ARG A 88 -5.30 19.65 -31.99
CA ARG A 88 -4.39 20.06 -33.07
C ARG A 88 -4.91 19.70 -34.44
N THR A 89 -5.41 18.48 -34.62
CA THR A 89 -6.00 18.08 -35.90
C THR A 89 -7.16 19.01 -36.27
N SER A 90 -8.05 19.30 -35.32
CA SER A 90 -9.18 20.21 -35.55
C SER A 90 -8.73 21.66 -35.80
N THR A 91 -7.67 22.11 -35.13
CA THR A 91 -7.10 23.45 -35.31
C THR A 91 -6.46 23.59 -36.68
N SER A 92 -5.69 22.59 -37.12
CA SER A 92 -5.08 22.56 -38.45
C SER A 92 -6.13 22.66 -39.55
N GLN A 93 -7.23 21.92 -39.41
CA GLN A 93 -8.36 21.95 -40.37
C GLN A 93 -9.04 23.33 -40.41
N LYS A 94 -9.27 23.95 -39.25
CA LYS A 94 -9.87 25.30 -39.19
C LYS A 94 -8.95 26.36 -39.78
N VAL A 95 -7.65 26.29 -39.49
CA VAL A 95 -6.67 27.20 -40.07
C VAL A 95 -6.65 27.07 -41.59
N GLU A 96 -6.66 25.85 -42.13
CA GLU A 96 -6.71 25.62 -43.57
C GLU A 96 -7.98 26.20 -44.23
N GLN A 97 -9.13 26.09 -43.55
CA GLN A 97 -10.42 26.58 -44.06
C GLN A 97 -10.60 28.09 -43.94
N GLU A 98 -10.13 28.70 -42.86
CA GLU A 98 -10.49 30.07 -42.50
C GLU A 98 -9.35 31.08 -42.68
N ALA A 99 -8.09 30.64 -42.65
CA ALA A 99 -6.96 31.55 -42.73
C ALA A 99 -6.70 32.06 -44.16
N ASN A 100 -7.12 31.32 -45.20
CA ASN A 100 -6.91 31.71 -46.61
C ASN A 100 -5.46 32.12 -46.95
N GLY A 101 -4.47 31.51 -46.30
CA GLY A 101 -3.05 31.84 -46.46
C GLY A 101 -2.55 33.03 -45.64
N ASP A 102 -3.40 33.72 -44.88
CA ASP A 102 -3.00 34.74 -43.91
C ASP A 102 -2.40 34.10 -42.66
N GLN A 103 -1.08 34.27 -42.51
CA GLN A 103 -0.33 33.72 -41.39
C GLN A 103 -0.71 34.34 -40.03
N HIS A 104 -1.11 35.62 -40.00
CA HIS A 104 -1.55 36.27 -38.76
C HIS A 104 -2.88 35.68 -38.31
N LYS A 105 -3.82 35.54 -39.24
CA LYS A 105 -5.13 34.92 -38.96
C LYS A 105 -5.00 33.45 -38.55
N ALA A 106 -4.11 32.70 -39.20
CA ALA A 106 -3.79 31.31 -38.82
C ALA A 106 -3.31 31.21 -37.36
N MET A 107 -2.40 32.11 -36.96
CA MET A 107 -1.85 32.14 -35.61
C MET A 107 -2.89 32.57 -34.56
N GLU A 108 -3.76 33.53 -34.89
CA GLU A 108 -4.86 33.96 -34.03
C GLU A 108 -5.88 32.83 -33.78
N ILE A 109 -6.28 32.11 -34.83
CA ILE A 109 -7.18 30.94 -34.71
C ILE A 109 -6.55 29.88 -33.81
N ALA A 110 -5.29 29.52 -34.08
CA ALA A 110 -4.58 28.50 -33.32
C ALA A 110 -4.41 28.88 -31.84
N GLN A 111 -4.07 30.14 -31.57
CA GLN A 111 -3.93 30.63 -30.20
C GLN A 111 -5.27 30.62 -29.47
N SER A 112 -6.35 31.09 -30.10
CA SER A 112 -7.67 31.13 -29.46
C SER A 112 -8.17 29.74 -29.04
N ILE A 113 -7.98 28.73 -29.88
CA ILE A 113 -8.39 27.35 -29.59
C ILE A 113 -7.51 26.76 -28.50
N THR A 114 -6.20 27.04 -28.55
CA THR A 114 -5.25 26.57 -27.54
C THR A 114 -5.54 27.19 -26.17
N ASP A 115 -5.91 28.47 -26.10
CA ASP A 115 -6.21 29.15 -24.84
C ASP A 115 -7.48 28.61 -24.19
N VAL A 116 -8.55 28.43 -24.97
CA VAL A 116 -9.82 27.84 -24.48
C VAL A 116 -9.59 26.41 -24.00
N PHE A 117 -8.90 25.59 -24.81
CA PHE A 117 -8.61 24.23 -24.43
C PHE A 117 -7.66 24.15 -23.22
N GLY A 118 -6.69 25.06 -23.11
CA GLY A 118 -5.77 25.17 -21.98
C GLY A 118 -6.51 25.38 -20.66
N GLN A 119 -7.55 26.23 -20.64
CA GLN A 119 -8.39 26.44 -19.46
C GLN A 119 -9.14 25.16 -19.05
N GLU A 120 -9.77 24.46 -20.01
CA GLU A 120 -10.50 23.22 -19.74
C GLU A 120 -9.57 22.05 -19.36
N ASN A 121 -8.38 22.01 -19.94
CA ASN A 121 -7.40 20.96 -19.68
C ASN A 121 -6.63 21.20 -18.36
N GLY A 122 -6.60 22.43 -17.85
CA GLY A 122 -5.94 22.77 -16.58
C GLY A 122 -6.46 21.97 -15.38
N ALA A 123 -7.77 21.72 -15.32
CA ALA A 123 -8.36 20.87 -14.27
C ALA A 123 -7.88 19.40 -14.35
N ARG A 124 -7.75 18.87 -15.58
CA ARG A 124 -7.27 17.49 -15.82
C ARG A 124 -5.79 17.36 -15.51
N ASP A 125 -4.99 18.33 -15.93
CA ASP A 125 -3.55 18.35 -15.65
C ASP A 125 -3.29 18.44 -14.14
N ARG A 126 -4.09 19.23 -13.42
CA ARG A 126 -4.06 19.29 -11.96
C ARG A 126 -4.38 17.94 -11.33
N GLU A 127 -5.48 17.30 -11.73
CA GLU A 127 -5.85 16.00 -11.15
C GLU A 127 -4.79 14.93 -11.45
N HIS A 128 -4.24 14.93 -12.67
CA HIS A 128 -3.13 14.07 -13.06
C HIS A 128 -1.91 14.28 -12.17
N GLN A 129 -1.53 15.53 -11.91
CA GLN A 129 -0.40 15.89 -11.04
C GLN A 129 -0.64 15.48 -9.57
N GLU A 130 -1.86 15.67 -9.06
CA GLU A 130 -2.21 15.25 -7.70
C GLU A 130 -2.06 13.73 -7.53
N ARG A 131 -2.52 12.94 -8.51
CA ARG A 131 -2.37 11.48 -8.52
C ARG A 131 -0.90 11.06 -8.64
N HIS A 132 -0.14 11.73 -9.50
CA HIS A 132 1.30 11.51 -9.64
C HIS A 132 2.03 11.60 -8.29
N ILE A 133 1.77 12.67 -7.53
CA ILE A 133 2.37 12.91 -6.22
C ILE A 133 1.95 11.82 -5.23
N ARG A 134 0.66 11.47 -5.18
CA ARG A 134 0.15 10.40 -4.30
C ARG A 134 0.83 9.06 -4.57
N ILE A 135 0.98 8.68 -5.83
CA ILE A 135 1.67 7.44 -6.20
C ILE A 135 3.13 7.50 -5.75
N LYS A 136 3.83 8.63 -5.97
CA LYS A 136 5.22 8.81 -5.52
C LYS A 136 5.41 8.63 -4.02
N PHE A 137 4.44 9.04 -3.18
CA PHE A 137 4.50 8.81 -1.73
C PHE A 137 4.22 7.37 -1.32
N ARG A 138 3.48 6.61 -2.14
CA ARG A 138 3.21 5.19 -1.87
C ARG A 138 4.36 4.27 -2.26
N LEU A 139 5.19 4.67 -3.21
CA LEU A 139 6.28 3.84 -3.71
C LEU A 139 7.53 3.96 -2.84
N ASN A 140 8.11 2.82 -2.48
CA ASN A 140 9.33 2.74 -1.69
C ASN A 140 10.55 3.15 -2.54
N PRO A 141 11.35 4.17 -2.15
CA PRO A 141 12.55 4.57 -2.89
C PRO A 141 13.70 3.56 -2.80
N GLU A 142 13.66 2.59 -1.89
CA GLU A 142 14.74 1.62 -1.70
C GLU A 142 14.56 0.35 -2.55
N GLU A 143 13.37 0.14 -3.11
CA GLU A 143 13.05 -1.04 -3.92
C GLU A 143 13.20 -0.73 -5.42
N SER A 144 13.95 -1.57 -6.14
CA SER A 144 14.33 -1.31 -7.54
C SER A 144 13.13 -1.21 -8.49
N LEU A 145 12.13 -2.09 -8.34
CA LEU A 145 10.90 -2.04 -9.15
C LEU A 145 10.09 -0.77 -8.89
N HIS A 146 10.07 -0.31 -7.64
CA HIS A 146 9.38 0.91 -7.27
C HIS A 146 10.08 2.13 -7.88
N MET A 147 11.42 2.18 -7.82
CA MET A 147 12.19 3.22 -8.51
C MET A 147 11.97 3.21 -10.02
N GLN A 148 11.98 2.02 -10.64
CA GLN A 148 11.72 1.87 -12.08
C GLN A 148 10.33 2.39 -12.44
N LEU A 149 9.30 2.04 -11.66
CA LEU A 149 7.96 2.56 -11.84
C LEU A 149 7.94 4.09 -11.74
N ARG A 150 8.56 4.67 -10.70
CA ARG A 150 8.65 6.13 -10.55
C ARG A 150 9.26 6.80 -11.78
N ASN A 151 10.32 6.23 -12.33
CA ASN A 151 10.97 6.77 -13.53
C ASN A 151 10.02 6.80 -14.74
N TYR A 152 9.24 5.73 -14.96
CA TYR A 152 8.23 5.74 -16.03
C TYR A 152 7.15 6.79 -15.80
N LEU A 153 6.68 6.96 -14.56
CA LEU A 153 5.66 7.97 -14.24
C LEU A 153 6.18 9.39 -14.42
N ASP A 154 7.43 9.65 -14.02
CA ASP A 154 8.09 10.94 -14.20
C ASP A 154 8.30 11.22 -15.70
N GLU A 155 8.67 10.21 -16.49
CA GLU A 155 8.80 10.35 -17.95
C GLU A 155 7.44 10.63 -18.63
N ILE A 156 6.38 9.92 -18.23
CA ILE A 156 5.00 10.21 -18.67
C ILE A 156 4.66 11.68 -18.39
N ARG A 157 4.94 12.16 -17.18
CA ARG A 157 4.62 13.55 -16.81
C ARG A 157 5.40 14.55 -17.67
N ASN A 158 6.70 14.33 -17.83
CA ASN A 158 7.55 15.16 -18.68
C ASN A 158 7.07 15.18 -20.13
N LEU A 159 6.62 14.04 -20.64
CA LEU A 159 6.10 13.93 -22.00
C LEU A 159 4.78 14.70 -22.17
N LEU A 160 3.88 14.67 -21.18
CA LEU A 160 2.66 15.48 -21.22
C LEU A 160 2.97 16.98 -21.28
N VAL A 161 3.92 17.46 -20.47
CA VAL A 161 4.35 18.87 -20.49
C VAL A 161 4.97 19.23 -21.84
N LYS A 162 5.88 18.40 -22.35
CA LYS A 162 6.50 18.60 -23.68
C LYS A 162 5.46 18.60 -24.79
N ASN A 163 4.49 17.70 -24.71
CA ASN A 163 3.41 17.62 -25.68
C ASN A 163 2.63 18.92 -25.68
N GLN A 164 2.24 19.48 -24.53
CA GLN A 164 1.51 20.76 -24.46
C GLN A 164 2.23 21.90 -25.19
N SER A 165 3.56 21.98 -25.09
CA SER A 165 4.35 23.03 -25.74
C SER A 165 4.73 22.73 -27.20
N ASN A 166 4.92 21.47 -27.56
CA ASN A 166 5.38 21.09 -28.90
C ASN A 166 4.66 19.82 -29.38
N ALA A 167 4.01 19.93 -30.53
CA ALA A 167 3.32 18.82 -31.15
C ALA A 167 4.33 17.91 -31.87
N ASN A 168 4.62 16.74 -31.30
CA ASN A 168 5.38 15.69 -31.97
C ASN A 168 4.59 14.36 -31.93
N PRO A 169 4.23 13.76 -33.09
CA PRO A 169 3.59 12.45 -33.16
C PRO A 169 4.35 11.33 -32.43
N GLU A 170 5.69 11.43 -32.33
CA GLU A 170 6.52 10.48 -31.59
C GLU A 170 6.16 10.45 -30.09
N TYR A 171 5.64 11.56 -29.55
CA TYR A 171 5.22 11.62 -28.16
C TYR A 171 4.04 10.69 -27.89
N ILE A 172 3.11 10.52 -28.83
CA ILE A 172 1.98 9.60 -28.68
C ILE A 172 2.46 8.15 -28.65
N MET A 173 3.36 7.80 -29.57
CA MET A 173 3.96 6.46 -29.59
C MET A 173 4.76 6.17 -28.32
N ARG A 174 5.57 7.13 -27.87
CA ARG A 174 6.36 7.00 -26.65
C ARG A 174 5.47 6.92 -25.41
N MET A 175 4.41 7.72 -25.33
CA MET A 175 3.43 7.64 -24.24
C MET A 175 2.80 6.25 -24.15
N LYS A 176 2.38 5.67 -25.28
CA LYS A 176 1.82 4.31 -25.30
C LYS A 176 2.79 3.28 -24.73
N SER A 177 4.05 3.32 -25.19
CA SER A 177 5.11 2.42 -24.69
C SER A 177 5.39 2.61 -23.19
N LEU A 178 5.36 3.85 -22.70
CA LEU A 178 5.54 4.15 -21.28
C LEU A 178 4.37 3.67 -20.43
N ILE A 179 3.13 3.81 -20.92
CA ILE A 179 1.94 3.30 -20.24
C ILE A 179 1.99 1.77 -20.14
N GLU A 180 2.36 1.08 -21.22
CA GLU A 180 2.54 -0.38 -21.22
C GLU A 180 3.62 -0.78 -20.20
N SER A 181 4.80 -0.14 -20.24
CA SER A 181 5.90 -0.42 -19.31
C SER A 181 5.53 -0.15 -17.84
N ALA A 182 4.80 0.95 -17.58
CA ALA A 182 4.33 1.30 -16.25
C ALA A 182 3.27 0.29 -15.75
N THR A 183 2.39 -0.19 -16.64
CA THR A 183 1.38 -1.21 -16.32
C THR A 183 2.06 -2.51 -15.91
N GLU A 184 2.98 -3.03 -16.75
CA GLU A 184 3.72 -4.25 -16.44
C GLU A 184 4.52 -4.15 -15.14
N THR A 185 5.16 -3.01 -14.90
CA THR A 185 5.94 -2.79 -13.68
C THR A 185 5.03 -2.69 -12.45
N THR A 186 3.86 -2.07 -12.59
CA THR A 186 2.85 -2.02 -11.53
C THR A 186 2.36 -3.42 -11.17
N GLU A 187 2.06 -4.26 -12.16
CA GLU A 187 1.65 -5.66 -11.91
C GLU A 187 2.73 -6.45 -11.16
N LYS A 188 4.01 -6.26 -11.51
CA LYS A 188 5.14 -6.88 -10.79
C LYS A 188 5.19 -6.42 -9.33
N VAL A 189 5.13 -5.11 -9.09
CA VAL A 189 5.08 -4.54 -7.73
C VAL A 189 3.92 -5.11 -6.92
N LEU A 190 2.70 -5.09 -7.48
CA LEU A 190 1.52 -5.60 -6.79
C LEU A 190 1.62 -7.10 -6.50
N LYS A 191 2.25 -7.88 -7.38
CA LYS A 191 2.47 -9.32 -7.17
C LYS A 191 3.48 -9.61 -6.07
N GLU A 192 4.57 -8.86 -6.00
CA GLU A 192 5.56 -8.99 -4.92
C GLU A 192 4.92 -8.65 -3.57
N GLU A 193 4.18 -7.55 -3.53
CA GLU A 193 3.50 -7.07 -2.32
C GLU A 193 2.38 -8.01 -1.87
N TRP A 194 1.63 -8.59 -2.80
CA TRP A 194 0.67 -9.65 -2.50
C TRP A 194 1.34 -10.90 -1.94
N THR A 195 2.52 -11.25 -2.45
CA THR A 195 3.27 -12.41 -1.95
C THR A 195 3.78 -12.16 -0.54
N ARG A 196 4.29 -10.96 -0.27
CA ARG A 196 4.69 -10.48 1.06
C ARG A 196 3.51 -10.53 2.04
N LEU A 197 2.35 -10.02 1.64
CA LEU A 197 1.11 -10.08 2.44
C LEU A 197 0.75 -11.53 2.83
N LYS A 198 0.76 -12.47 1.87
CA LYS A 198 0.46 -13.88 2.17
C LYS A 198 1.45 -14.49 3.17
N GLN A 199 2.73 -14.14 3.07
CA GLN A 199 3.75 -14.61 4.01
C GLN A 199 3.54 -14.05 5.42
N GLU A 200 3.21 -12.76 5.53
CA GLU A 200 2.91 -12.10 6.81
C GLU A 200 1.71 -12.74 7.52
N VAL A 201 0.66 -13.08 6.77
CA VAL A 201 -0.54 -13.76 7.32
C VAL A 201 -0.24 -15.22 7.68
N ALA A 202 0.54 -15.93 6.87
CA ALA A 202 0.86 -17.35 7.10
C ALA A 202 1.83 -17.56 8.26
N TYR A 203 2.76 -16.62 8.50
CA TYR A 203 3.86 -16.76 9.45
C TYR A 203 3.98 -15.54 10.38
N PRO A 204 3.00 -15.30 11.27
CA PRO A 204 2.97 -14.11 12.13
C PRO A 204 4.17 -14.04 13.08
N ASP A 205 4.63 -15.18 13.61
CA ASP A 205 5.77 -15.20 14.55
C ASP A 205 7.10 -14.82 13.88
N ALA A 206 7.27 -15.14 12.60
CA ALA A 206 8.46 -14.74 11.84
C ALA A 206 8.46 -13.23 11.61
N LEU A 207 7.30 -12.65 11.28
CA LEU A 207 7.13 -11.20 11.15
C LEU A 207 7.42 -10.47 12.46
N MET A 208 6.90 -10.95 13.59
CA MET A 208 7.14 -10.29 14.88
C MET A 208 8.60 -10.32 15.32
N ARG A 209 9.42 -11.25 14.79
CA ARG A 209 10.87 -11.31 15.05
C ARG A 209 11.69 -10.33 14.21
N THR A 210 11.20 -9.92 13.04
CA THR A 210 11.90 -8.96 12.19
C THR A 210 11.69 -7.51 12.63
N ILE A 211 10.60 -7.24 13.35
CA ILE A 211 10.33 -5.93 13.94
C ILE A 211 11.29 -5.70 15.11
N SER A 212 12.21 -4.75 14.93
CA SER A 212 13.16 -4.37 15.97
C SER A 212 12.42 -3.77 17.17
N ARG A 213 12.83 -4.15 18.38
CA ARG A 213 12.34 -3.49 19.59
C ARG A 213 12.78 -2.02 19.58
N PRO A 214 11.97 -1.10 20.11
CA PRO A 214 12.41 0.27 20.32
C PRO A 214 13.74 0.25 21.08
N LYS A 215 14.72 1.03 20.63
CA LYS A 215 15.90 1.28 21.46
C LYS A 215 15.39 2.06 22.67
N GLU A 216 15.63 1.54 23.86
CA GLU A 216 15.47 2.32 25.09
C GLU A 216 16.56 3.40 25.02
N ASP A 217 16.18 4.60 24.57
CA ASP A 217 17.04 5.77 24.71
C ASP A 217 17.07 6.10 26.21
N ILE A 218 18.11 5.61 26.89
CA ILE A 218 18.47 5.98 28.27
C ILE A 218 19.28 7.27 28.25
#